data_AF-X1RSD9-F1
#
_entry.id   AF-X1RSD9-F1
#
_cell.length_a   1.000
_cell.length_b   1.000
_cell.length_c   1.000
_cell.angle_alpha   90.00
_cell.angle_beta   90.00
_cell.angle_gamma   90.00
#
_symmetry.space_group_name_H-M   'P 1'
#
loop_
_entity.id
_entity.type
_entity.pdbx_description
1 polymer ?
#
loop_
_entity_poly.entity_id
_entity_poly.type
_entity_poly.pdbx_seq_one_letter_code
_entity_poly.pdbx_strand_id
1 'polypeptide(L)'
;MTEELEPTEERADKGKVIASFTILKCKTDVIETPDGKRHFESACLDKQARDYFSSCFEEEAILRINPKVILGEIAKPAAEPAAAPTES
;
A
#
# COMPACT_ATOMS: atom_id res chain seq x y z
N MET A 1 -9.77 15.88 13.81
CA MET A 1 -9.95 14.74 14.74
C MET A 1 -9.84 13.50 13.89
N THR A 2 -8.62 12.97 13.79
CA THR A 2 -8.33 11.76 13.02
C THR A 2 -8.59 10.61 14.00
N GLU A 3 -9.73 9.96 13.87
CA GLU A 3 -10.08 8.81 14.68
C GLU A 3 -9.26 7.63 14.15
N GLU A 4 -8.12 7.38 14.79
CA GLU A 4 -7.37 6.12 14.63
C GLU A 4 -8.23 5.02 15.21
N LEU A 5 -8.92 4.28 14.34
CA LEU A 5 -9.64 3.07 14.71
C LEU A 5 -8.61 2.01 15.10
N GLU A 6 -8.37 1.90 16.41
CA GLU A 6 -7.55 0.84 17.01
C GLU A 6 -8.07 -0.53 16.52
N PRO A 7 -7.21 -1.39 15.97
CA PRO A 7 -7.62 -2.71 15.52
C PRO A 7 -8.04 -3.52 16.74
N THR A 8 -9.34 -3.78 16.86
CA THR A 8 -9.93 -4.59 17.93
C THR A 8 -9.29 -5.98 17.93
N GLU A 9 -8.53 -6.28 19.00
CA GLU A 9 -7.80 -7.53 19.27
C GLU A 9 -8.66 -8.80 19.36
N GLU A 10 -9.98 -8.73 19.18
CA GLU A 10 -10.87 -9.88 19.39
C GLU A 10 -11.13 -10.66 18.08
N ARG A 11 -10.06 -11.15 17.46
CA ARG A 11 -10.12 -12.11 16.35
C ARG A 11 -9.13 -13.26 16.52
N ALA A 12 -8.94 -13.66 17.78
CA ALA A 12 -7.87 -14.53 18.26
C ALA A 12 -7.76 -15.90 17.54
N ASP A 13 -8.79 -16.36 16.83
CA ASP A 13 -8.77 -17.59 16.03
C ASP A 13 -8.43 -17.42 14.53
N LYS A 14 -8.24 -16.19 14.01
CA LYS A 14 -8.20 -15.94 12.55
C LYS A 14 -6.95 -15.25 12.00
N GLY A 15 -5.98 -14.92 12.85
CA GLY A 15 -4.72 -14.29 12.44
C GLY A 15 -4.66 -12.79 12.74
N LYS A 16 -3.50 -12.19 12.46
CA LYS A 16 -3.16 -10.80 12.77
C LYS A 16 -3.50 -9.89 11.60
N VAL A 17 -4.17 -8.77 11.86
CA VAL A 17 -4.33 -7.69 10.87
C VAL A 17 -2.99 -6.98 10.68
N ILE A 18 -2.45 -7.01 9.45
CA ILE A 18 -1.17 -6.40 9.11
C ILE A 18 -1.30 -5.12 8.29
N ALA A 19 -2.47 -4.88 7.69
CA ALA A 19 -2.81 -3.64 7.01
C ALA A 19 -4.33 -3.52 6.89
N SER A 20 -4.83 -2.28 6.82
CA SER A 20 -6.25 -1.97 6.63
C SER A 20 -6.39 -0.82 5.65
N PHE A 21 -7.36 -0.92 4.73
CA PHE A 21 -7.67 0.14 3.77
C PHE A 21 -9.16 0.14 3.42
N THR A 22 -9.69 1.28 3.02
CA THR A 22 -11.08 1.41 2.59
C THR A 22 -11.13 1.60 1.08
N ILE A 23 -11.90 0.75 0.39
CA ILE A 23 -12.14 0.83 -1.05
C ILE A 23 -13.62 0.60 -1.33
N LEU A 24 -14.23 1.42 -2.20
CA LEU A 24 -15.63 1.28 -2.60
C LEU A 24 -16.63 1.13 -1.43
N LYS A 25 -16.40 1.85 -0.33
CA LYS A 25 -17.17 1.79 0.94
C LYS A 25 -17.11 0.44 1.67
N CYS A 26 -16.11 -0.38 1.35
CA CYS A 26 -15.76 -1.60 2.07
C CYS A 26 -14.42 -1.40 2.80
N LYS A 27 -14.42 -1.58 4.12
CA LYS A 27 -13.19 -1.66 4.91
C LYS A 27 -12.58 -3.03 4.68
N THR A 28 -11.39 -3.08 4.10
CA THR A 28 -10.66 -4.29 3.77
C THR A 28 -9.43 -4.43 4.65
N ASP A 29 -9.34 -5.54 5.36
CA ASP A 29 -8.21 -5.89 6.21
C ASP A 29 -7.38 -6.99 5.54
N VAL A 30 -6.06 -6.84 5.62
CA VAL A 30 -5.10 -7.87 5.24
C VAL A 30 -4.75 -8.66 6.48
N ILE A 31 -5.09 -9.95 6.48
CA ILE A 31 -4.91 -10.82 7.64
C ILE A 31 -3.79 -11.81 7.34
N GLU A 32 -2.85 -11.92 8.28
CA GLU A 32 -1.81 -12.94 8.29
C GLU A 32 -2.18 -14.03 9.31
N THR A 33 -2.42 -15.24 8.80
CA THR A 33 -2.74 -16.42 9.60
C THR A 33 -1.50 -16.97 10.33
N PRO A 34 -1.68 -17.77 11.40
CA PRO A 34 -0.55 -18.39 12.12
C PRO A 34 0.35 -19.26 11.23
N ASP A 35 -0.20 -19.88 10.18
CA ASP A 35 0.52 -20.64 9.16
C ASP A 35 1.29 -19.78 8.14
N GLY A 36 1.28 -18.45 8.30
CA GLY A 36 1.96 -17.50 7.41
C GLY A 36 1.24 -17.22 6.08
N LYS A 37 0.04 -17.77 5.88
CA LYS A 37 -0.81 -17.43 4.72
C LYS A 37 -1.47 -16.07 4.93
N ARG A 38 -1.75 -15.37 3.83
CA ARG A 38 -2.40 -14.05 3.84
C ARG A 38 -3.67 -14.05 3.01
N HIS A 39 -4.69 -13.38 3.50
CA HIS A 39 -5.96 -13.18 2.78
C HIS A 39 -6.53 -11.79 3.07
N PHE A 40 -7.43 -11.35 2.20
CA PHE A 40 -8.19 -10.12 2.35
C PHE A 40 -9.56 -10.43 2.94
N GLU A 41 -10.00 -9.62 3.90
CA GLU A 41 -11.37 -9.67 4.38
C GLU A 41 -11.99 -8.29 4.34
N SER A 42 -13.15 -8.18 3.68
CA SER A 42 -13.81 -6.90 3.45
C SER A 42 -15.17 -6.85 4.14
N ALA A 43 -15.39 -5.80 4.92
CA ALA A 43 -16.69 -5.46 5.52
C ALA A 43 -17.25 -4.22 4.79
N CYS A 44 -18.37 -4.39 4.10
CA CYS A 44 -19.02 -3.33 3.32
C CYS A 44 -20.12 -2.64 4.11
N LEU A 45 -20.27 -1.33 3.92
CA LEU A 45 -21.28 -0.52 4.63
C LEU A 45 -22.72 -0.96 4.32
N ASP A 46 -23.00 -1.35 3.08
CA ASP A 46 -24.34 -1.70 2.62
C ASP A 46 -24.31 -2.74 1.47
N LYS A 47 -25.48 -3.30 1.15
CA LYS A 47 -25.64 -4.33 0.12
C LYS A 47 -25.19 -3.85 -1.26
N GLN A 48 -25.47 -2.60 -1.61
CA GLN A 48 -25.10 -2.05 -2.91
C GLN A 48 -23.58 -1.92 -3.04
N ALA A 49 -22.90 -1.45 -1.99
CA ALA A 49 -21.45 -1.40 -1.93
C ALA A 49 -20.83 -2.80 -2.06
N ARG A 50 -21.38 -3.81 -1.36
CA ARG A 50 -20.93 -5.20 -1.46
C ARG A 50 -21.10 -5.76 -2.87
N ASP A 51 -22.28 -5.60 -3.46
CA ASP A 51 -22.59 -6.15 -4.78
C ASP A 51 -21.71 -5.49 -5.85
N TYR A 52 -21.46 -4.19 -5.76
CA TYR A 52 -20.54 -3.47 -6.65
C TYR A 52 -19.07 -3.86 -6.45
N PHE A 53 -18.63 -4.04 -5.19
CA PHE A 53 -17.28 -4.53 -4.90
C PHE A 53 -17.07 -5.96 -5.42
N SER A 54 -18.07 -6.84 -5.31
CA SER A 54 -18.04 -8.19 -5.89
C SER A 54 -17.93 -8.15 -7.41
N SER A 55 -18.71 -7.31 -8.08
CA SER A 55 -18.70 -7.24 -9.55
C SER A 55 -17.32 -6.86 -10.09
N CYS A 56 -16.56 -6.03 -9.37
CA CYS A 56 -15.18 -5.70 -9.76
C CYS A 56 -14.27 -6.92 -9.88
N PHE A 57 -14.46 -7.96 -9.06
CA PHE A 57 -13.69 -9.21 -9.14
C PHE A 57 -14.25 -10.18 -10.19
N GLU A 58 -15.55 -10.13 -10.47
CA GLU A 58 -16.21 -10.94 -11.50
C GLU A 58 -15.89 -10.43 -12.92
N GLU A 59 -15.76 -9.11 -13.08
CA GLU A 59 -15.44 -8.45 -14.35
C GLU A 59 -13.94 -8.52 -14.65
N GLU A 60 -13.13 -7.70 -13.99
CA GLU A 60 -11.67 -7.72 -14.16
C GLU A 60 -10.96 -6.99 -12.99
N ALA A 61 -10.28 -7.74 -12.12
CA ALA A 61 -9.44 -7.18 -11.07
C ALA A 61 -7.96 -7.24 -11.44
N ILE A 62 -7.39 -6.13 -11.92
CA ILE A 62 -5.96 -6.05 -12.27
C ILE A 62 -5.14 -5.56 -11.07
N LEU A 63 -4.33 -6.45 -10.50
CA LEU A 63 -3.33 -6.09 -9.49
C LEU A 63 -2.01 -5.67 -10.17
N ARG A 64 -1.72 -4.36 -10.20
CA ARG A 64 -0.45 -3.82 -10.70
C ARG A 64 0.47 -3.45 -9.54
N ILE A 65 1.51 -4.24 -9.32
CA ILE A 65 2.55 -3.96 -8.31
C ILE A 65 3.77 -3.40 -9.02
N ASN A 66 3.92 -2.07 -8.97
CA ASN A 66 5.14 -1.41 -9.46
C ASN A 66 6.01 -1.03 -8.26
N PRO A 67 7.25 -1.51 -8.17
CA PRO A 67 8.18 -0.99 -7.17
C PRO A 67 8.41 0.50 -7.46
N LYS A 68 8.32 1.35 -6.44
CA LYS A 68 8.79 2.73 -6.56
C LYS A 68 10.32 2.68 -6.69
N VAL A 69 10.83 2.71 -7.92
CA VAL A 69 12.25 2.95 -8.17
C VAL A 69 12.50 4.42 -7.86
N ILE A 70 13.01 4.72 -6.65
CA ILE A 70 13.59 6.03 -6.39
C ILE A 70 14.95 6.00 -7.10
N LEU A 71 14.97 6.46 -8.36
CA LEU A 71 16.23 6.79 -9.02
C LEU A 71 16.83 7.94 -8.23
N GLY A 72 17.74 7.61 -7.31
CA GLY A 72 18.50 8.60 -6.56
C GLY A 72 19.12 9.58 -7.56
N GLU A 73 18.91 10.86 -7.28
CA GLU A 73 19.47 11.99 -8.00
C GLU A 73 20.89 11.66 -8.46
N ILE A 74 21.07 11.52 -9.78
CA ILE A 74 22.37 11.27 -10.37
C ILE A 74 23.18 12.51 -10.03
N ALA A 75 24.10 12.40 -9.07
CA ALA A 75 24.99 13.49 -8.68
C ALA A 75 25.63 14.03 -9.96
N LYS A 76 25.25 15.26 -10.33
CA LYS A 76 25.83 15.97 -11.47
C LYS A 76 27.34 16.00 -11.22
N PRO A 77 28.20 15.49 -12.13
CA PRO A 77 29.64 15.53 -11.92
C PRO A 77 30.05 16.98 -11.62
N ALA A 78 30.67 17.21 -10.46
CA ALA A 78 31.22 18.51 -10.13
C ALA A 78 32.24 18.87 -11.21
N ALA A 79 32.05 20.01 -11.87
CA ALA A 79 33.02 20.52 -12.83
C ALA A 79 34.38 20.67 -12.13
N GLU A 80 35.42 20.06 -12.70
CA GLU A 80 36.80 20.27 -12.27
C GLU A 80 37.12 21.78 -12.29
N PRO A 81 37.71 22.34 -11.22
CA PRO A 81 38.09 23.74 -11.23
C PRO A 81 39.16 23.97 -12.30
N ALA A 82 38.84 24.86 -13.25
CA ALA A 82 39.79 25.33 -14.25
C ALA A 82 41.03 25.92 -13.54
N ALA A 83 42.20 25.39 -13.88
CA ALA A 83 43.48 25.91 -13.41
C ALA A 83 43.59 27.41 -13.75
N ALA A 84 43.87 28.23 -12.74
CA ALA A 84 44.18 29.64 -12.94
C ALA A 84 45.44 29.76 -13.82
N PRO A 85 45.45 30.59 -14.88
CA PRO A 85 46.67 30.87 -15.62
C PRO A 85 47.61 31.69 -14.73
N THR A 86 48.81 31.15 -14.49
CA THR A 86 49.94 31.85 -13.88
C THR A 86 50.41 32.99 -14.78
N GLU A 87 50.56 34.16 -14.17
CA GLU A 87 51.11 35.39 -14.75
C GLU A 87 52.59 35.21 -15.17
N SER A 88 52.96 35.72 -16.35
CA SER A 88 54.35 35.99 -16.77
C SER A 88 54.37 37.10 -17.80
#